data_AF-A0AA49Q0R1-F1
#
_entry.id   AF-A0AA49Q0R1-F1
#
_cell.length_a   1.000
_cell.length_b   1.000
_cell.length_c   1.000
_cell.angle_alpha   90.00
_cell.angle_beta   90.00
_cell.angle_gamma   90.00
#
_symmetry.space_group_name_H-M   'P 1'
#
loop_
_entity.id
_entity.type
_entity.pdbx_description
1 polymer ?
#
loop_
_entity_poly.entity_id
_entity_poly.type
_entity_poly.pdbx_seq_one_letter_code
_entity_poly.pdbx_strand_id
1 'polypeptide(L)'
;MKSALIILPLDEFNIIERFLLRLENEYINIGYLPYYDKYTINFFMLKYLMYINNNQGNNSIIINRVDQDNDITYSNLQNCYYFSRKLCTKDMILSIMNSQNEILEFNYLSHCRECVLRFNDFIFCGAYNIIEKHKDSNKHLPCCYYNADDCYITNVEKYNVSELNAHFYFLNGCNIGDFNQSIVPFNYTVVSNLIENNAISIITSASIKTGNIAENILAHNLLNNGYTAGQIEFQVNKFLEYSKIETNNYFLLGDPLFRKLPNSFEPKYKHKKILGNGTIIVEFNSIQDETYLEISIEELYKNLYVNEISFDKRFYDIKNNIYYYFSKNSKDESQKLIVFSLEKFSVDSISIVISNNDTVENQINEMLKYLDKVIFLRDHFKLENLLKGKIIDIENNLKKILSSKNYNFSVKEFVNTNNVVYKLRIKFMQIFKDIFNMITDYTLKYQNNFYENITDKRTSICKITYDNTCSNCHNITLMTKYSIKTTRKTYVRTSIKCYKCGIIQDVPNFKIGIRGYTNLKFDINGNIINVLELRNYSNKKLKLFISAICIDSKDVFLQIEDNEIEIDPNESHIVKLFVKPTANLKKHYYLTVFYIMVDGDFYFVSNTLSYI
;
A
#
# COMPACT_ATOMS: atom_id res chain seq x y z
N MET A 1 -25.00 -9.75 2.75
CA MET A 1 -24.12 -8.84 3.55
C MET A 1 -25.01 -7.80 4.20
N LYS A 2 -24.67 -7.27 5.39
CA LYS A 2 -25.36 -6.08 5.92
C LYS A 2 -24.73 -4.85 5.26
N SER A 3 -25.51 -3.81 5.01
CA SER A 3 -25.01 -2.53 4.49
C SER A 3 -25.45 -1.40 5.41
N ALA A 4 -24.64 -0.35 5.52
CA ALA A 4 -24.95 0.84 6.32
C ALA A 4 -24.50 2.11 5.58
N LEU A 5 -25.42 3.07 5.44
CA LEU A 5 -25.10 4.42 5.01
C LEU A 5 -24.86 5.28 6.25
N ILE A 6 -23.66 5.81 6.40
CA ILE A 6 -23.27 6.67 7.52
C ILE A 6 -23.29 8.13 7.04
N ILE A 7 -24.23 8.90 7.57
CA ILE A 7 -24.42 10.32 7.23
C ILE A 7 -23.86 11.15 8.37
N LEU A 8 -22.84 11.97 8.10
CA LEU A 8 -22.11 12.73 9.13
C LEU A 8 -21.84 14.16 8.68
N PRO A 9 -21.87 15.14 9.61
CA PRO A 9 -21.32 16.46 9.33
C PRO A 9 -19.87 16.34 8.86
N LEU A 10 -19.45 17.17 7.90
CA LEU A 10 -18.12 17.08 7.32
C LEU A 10 -16.99 17.15 8.38
N ASP A 11 -17.14 18.00 9.39
CA ASP A 11 -16.13 18.14 10.44
C ASP A 11 -15.92 16.84 11.23
N GLU A 12 -16.98 16.09 11.48
CA GLU A 12 -16.92 14.77 12.11
C GLU A 12 -16.38 13.70 11.15
N PHE A 13 -16.77 13.79 9.87
CA PHE A 13 -16.26 12.90 8.82
C PHE A 13 -14.74 13.00 8.67
N ASN A 14 -14.18 14.21 8.70
CA ASN A 14 -12.74 14.44 8.64
C ASN A 14 -11.97 13.76 9.79
N ILE A 15 -12.58 13.63 10.97
CA ILE A 15 -11.98 12.93 12.12
C ILE A 15 -11.96 11.41 11.86
N ILE A 16 -13.03 10.89 11.25
CA ILE A 16 -13.25 9.46 11.04
C ILE A 16 -12.51 8.93 9.81
N GLU A 17 -12.31 9.72 8.76
CA GLU A 17 -11.59 9.34 7.52
C GLU A 17 -10.23 8.66 7.80
N ARG A 18 -9.48 9.12 8.82
CA ARG A 18 -8.20 8.52 9.23
C ARG A 18 -8.32 7.07 9.71
N PHE A 19 -9.48 6.71 10.24
CA PHE A 19 -9.83 5.37 10.67
C PHE A 19 -10.43 4.54 9.52
N LEU A 20 -11.13 5.17 8.57
CA LEU A 20 -11.72 4.50 7.41
C LEU A 20 -10.67 3.89 6.48
N LEU A 21 -9.53 4.57 6.31
CA LEU A 21 -8.37 4.06 5.57
C LEU A 21 -7.67 2.86 6.27
N ARG A 22 -8.12 2.46 7.47
CA ARG A 22 -7.47 1.44 8.31
C ARG A 22 -8.39 0.32 8.79
N LEU A 23 -9.71 0.52 8.76
CA LEU A 23 -10.68 -0.46 9.25
C LEU A 23 -11.25 -1.24 8.07
N GLU A 24 -10.65 -2.39 7.75
CA GLU A 24 -11.35 -3.43 7.03
C GLU A 24 -12.50 -3.94 7.90
N ASN A 25 -13.73 -3.65 7.51
CA ASN A 25 -14.89 -4.31 8.10
C ASN A 25 -15.48 -5.27 7.08
N GLU A 26 -15.00 -6.51 7.06
CA GLU A 26 -15.45 -7.55 6.13
C GLU A 26 -16.94 -7.94 6.30
N TYR A 27 -17.61 -7.45 7.34
CA TYR A 27 -18.96 -7.88 7.72
C TYR A 27 -20.06 -6.92 7.31
N ILE A 28 -19.73 -5.65 7.05
CA ILE A 28 -20.69 -4.60 6.73
C ILE A 28 -20.14 -3.75 5.59
N ASN A 29 -20.92 -3.63 4.51
CA ASN A 29 -20.63 -2.70 3.43
C ASN A 29 -21.02 -1.29 3.88
N ILE A 30 -20.06 -0.38 3.99
CA ILE A 30 -20.31 0.96 4.52
C ILE A 30 -20.12 1.98 3.40
N GLY A 31 -21.14 2.81 3.19
CA GLY A 31 -21.03 4.04 2.40
C GLY A 31 -21.12 5.26 3.30
N TYR A 32 -20.40 6.32 2.95
CA TYR A 32 -20.38 7.55 3.75
C TYR A 32 -20.97 8.73 2.97
N LEU A 33 -21.76 9.55 3.64
CA LEU A 33 -22.29 10.79 3.08
C LEU A 33 -21.87 11.97 3.98
N PRO A 34 -20.72 12.61 3.70
CA PRO A 34 -20.37 13.86 4.36
C PRO A 34 -21.34 14.96 3.90
N TYR A 35 -21.79 15.80 4.84
CA TYR A 35 -22.63 16.95 4.52
C TYR A 35 -22.17 18.23 5.24
N TYR A 36 -22.32 19.36 4.54
CA TYR A 36 -22.16 20.70 5.12
C TYR A 36 -23.47 21.21 5.71
N ASP A 37 -24.56 20.95 5.01
CA ASP A 37 -25.89 21.42 5.36
C ASP A 37 -26.94 20.33 5.08
N LYS A 38 -28.17 20.61 5.50
CA LYS A 38 -29.30 19.71 5.26
C LYS A 38 -29.69 19.62 3.78
N TYR A 39 -29.29 20.58 2.94
CA TYR A 39 -29.59 20.55 1.51
C TYR A 39 -28.83 19.44 0.81
N THR A 40 -27.57 19.18 1.18
CA THR A 40 -26.77 18.07 0.65
C THR A 40 -27.50 16.73 0.81
N ILE A 41 -28.06 16.49 2.00
CA ILE A 41 -28.84 15.28 2.30
C ILE A 41 -30.13 15.24 1.45
N ASN A 42 -30.85 16.35 1.38
CA ASN A 42 -32.09 16.43 0.61
C ASN A 42 -31.85 16.19 -0.89
N PHE A 43 -30.80 16.79 -1.48
CA PHE A 43 -30.41 16.57 -2.86
C PHE A 43 -30.01 15.12 -3.09
N PHE A 44 -29.22 14.54 -2.18
CA PHE A 44 -28.88 13.11 -2.24
C PHE A 44 -30.13 12.22 -2.29
N MET A 45 -31.09 12.45 -1.40
CA MET A 45 -32.36 11.70 -1.37
C MET A 45 -33.20 11.91 -2.63
N LEU A 46 -33.30 13.14 -3.13
CA LEU A 46 -34.05 13.46 -4.35
C LEU A 46 -33.47 12.73 -5.56
N LYS A 47 -32.15 12.72 -5.73
CA LYS A 47 -31.47 12.00 -6.81
C LYS A 47 -31.71 10.51 -6.74
N TYR A 48 -31.63 9.95 -5.53
CA TYR A 48 -31.91 8.55 -5.31
C TYR A 48 -33.35 8.17 -5.71
N LEU A 49 -34.31 9.02 -5.35
CA LEU A 49 -35.71 8.83 -5.74
C LEU A 49 -35.92 8.99 -7.25
N MET A 50 -35.27 9.97 -7.87
CA MET A 50 -35.31 10.17 -9.32
C MET A 50 -34.71 8.98 -10.07
N TYR A 51 -33.59 8.44 -9.58
CA TYR A 51 -32.96 7.23 -10.09
C TYR A 51 -33.93 6.04 -10.04
N ILE A 52 -34.54 5.77 -8.88
CA ILE A 52 -35.48 4.63 -8.75
C ILE A 52 -36.68 4.75 -9.70
N ASN A 53 -37.14 5.96 -9.98
CA ASN A 53 -38.39 6.20 -10.73
C ASN A 53 -38.21 6.33 -12.25
N ASN A 54 -36.99 6.46 -12.77
CA ASN A 54 -36.73 6.66 -14.21
C ASN A 54 -36.24 5.39 -14.92
N ASN A 55 -36.64 5.19 -16.17
CA ASN A 55 -36.01 4.22 -17.09
C ASN A 55 -34.68 4.83 -17.58
N GLN A 56 -33.56 4.31 -17.10
CA GLN A 56 -32.27 4.98 -17.20
C GLN A 56 -31.47 4.64 -18.45
N GLY A 57 -30.52 5.52 -18.76
CA GLY A 57 -29.40 5.20 -19.64
C GLY A 57 -28.59 4.06 -19.07
N ASN A 58 -28.39 2.99 -19.84
CA ASN A 58 -27.58 1.84 -19.47
C ASN A 58 -26.09 2.02 -19.80
N ASN A 59 -25.71 3.22 -20.23
CA ASN A 59 -24.41 3.50 -20.81
C ASN A 59 -23.37 3.73 -19.71
N SER A 60 -22.22 3.09 -19.86
CA SER A 60 -21.02 3.30 -19.05
C SER A 60 -19.95 4.00 -19.88
N ILE A 61 -19.14 4.83 -19.25
CA ILE A 61 -17.93 5.40 -19.85
C ILE A 61 -16.73 4.93 -19.04
N ILE A 62 -15.69 4.43 -19.71
CA ILE A 62 -14.41 4.04 -19.10
C ILE A 62 -13.28 4.85 -19.75
N ILE A 63 -12.63 5.69 -18.95
CA ILE A 63 -11.51 6.53 -19.36
C ILE A 63 -10.20 5.91 -18.87
N ASN A 64 -9.27 5.61 -19.79
CA ASN A 64 -7.92 5.16 -19.48
C ASN A 64 -6.86 6.13 -20.03
N ARG A 65 -6.30 7.00 -19.19
CA ARG A 65 -5.28 7.98 -19.62
C ARG A 65 -3.83 7.55 -19.36
N VAL A 66 -3.60 6.35 -18.84
CA VAL A 66 -2.25 5.86 -18.50
C VAL A 66 -1.62 5.20 -19.73
N ASP A 67 -0.31 5.43 -19.97
CA ASP A 67 0.42 4.78 -21.05
C ASP A 67 0.63 3.30 -20.71
N GLN A 68 -0.22 2.42 -21.25
CA GLN A 68 0.03 0.99 -21.30
C GLN A 68 -0.14 0.54 -22.76
N ASP A 69 0.89 -0.14 -23.27
CA ASP A 69 1.30 -0.28 -24.68
C ASP A 69 0.37 -1.05 -25.64
N ASN A 70 -0.93 -1.17 -25.38
CA ASN A 70 -1.85 -1.77 -26.36
C ASN A 70 -2.93 -0.76 -26.76
N ASP A 71 -2.74 -0.17 -27.94
CA ASP A 71 -3.70 0.68 -28.65
C ASP A 71 -5.01 -0.10 -28.91
N ILE A 72 -5.92 -0.11 -27.93
CA ILE A 72 -7.32 -0.43 -28.16
C ILE A 72 -7.96 0.84 -28.75
N THR A 73 -8.29 0.75 -30.04
CA THR A 73 -9.21 1.64 -30.76
C THR A 73 -10.53 1.72 -30.01
N TYR A 74 -11.16 2.90 -29.99
CA TYR A 74 -12.51 3.15 -29.46
C TYR A 74 -13.41 1.92 -29.67
N SER A 75 -13.79 1.26 -28.58
CA SER A 75 -14.70 0.13 -28.63
C SER A 75 -16.03 0.56 -28.00
N ASN A 76 -17.06 0.68 -28.83
CA ASN A 76 -18.44 0.78 -28.36
C ASN A 76 -18.94 -0.65 -28.15
N LEU A 77 -18.72 -1.16 -26.94
CA LEU A 77 -19.08 -2.52 -26.54
C LEU A 77 -20.44 -2.43 -25.85
N GLN A 78 -21.55 -2.75 -26.54
CA GLN A 78 -22.93 -2.80 -26.01
C GLN A 78 -23.16 -1.95 -24.73
N ASN A 79 -23.37 -0.65 -24.90
CA ASN A 79 -23.59 0.32 -23.80
C ASN A 79 -22.35 0.62 -22.93
N CYS A 80 -21.13 0.39 -23.42
CA CYS A 80 -19.89 0.79 -22.76
C CYS A 80 -18.96 1.50 -23.75
N TYR A 81 -18.61 2.74 -23.44
CA TYR A 81 -17.69 3.56 -24.20
C TYR A 81 -16.30 3.54 -23.55
N TYR A 82 -15.35 2.83 -24.18
CA TYR A 82 -13.97 2.80 -23.71
C TYR A 82 -13.09 3.81 -24.47
N PHE A 83 -12.44 4.70 -23.74
CA PHE A 83 -11.48 5.67 -24.27
C PHE A 83 -10.08 5.34 -23.78
N SER A 84 -9.23 4.86 -24.70
CA SER A 84 -7.79 4.80 -24.48
C SER A 84 -7.19 6.20 -24.45
N ARG A 85 -5.93 6.32 -24.00
CA ARG A 85 -5.29 7.61 -23.76
C ARG A 85 -5.37 8.55 -24.95
N LYS A 86 -5.10 8.07 -26.17
CA LYS A 86 -5.14 8.87 -27.40
C LYS A 86 -6.52 9.46 -27.70
N LEU A 87 -7.58 8.81 -27.23
CA LEU A 87 -8.97 9.16 -27.47
C LEU A 87 -9.60 10.00 -26.36
N CYS A 88 -8.85 10.26 -25.28
CA CYS A 88 -9.29 11.11 -24.17
C CYS A 88 -9.25 12.60 -24.53
N THR A 89 -9.80 12.97 -25.69
CA THR A 89 -9.89 14.36 -26.17
C THR A 89 -11.27 14.95 -25.91
N LYS A 90 -11.34 16.27 -25.91
CA LYS A 90 -12.57 17.05 -25.68
C LYS A 90 -13.69 16.63 -26.62
N ASP A 91 -13.43 16.65 -27.92
CA ASP A 91 -14.46 16.39 -28.94
C ASP A 91 -15.03 14.97 -28.81
N MET A 92 -14.19 14.00 -28.49
CA MET A 92 -14.60 12.60 -28.32
C MET A 92 -15.45 12.39 -27.06
N ILE A 93 -14.99 12.91 -25.93
CA ILE A 93 -15.66 12.69 -24.64
C ILE A 93 -16.96 13.50 -24.59
N LEU A 94 -16.92 14.79 -24.92
CA LEU A 94 -18.09 15.66 -24.82
C LEU A 94 -19.16 15.32 -25.86
N SER A 95 -18.80 14.85 -27.05
CA SER A 95 -19.82 14.40 -28.03
C SER A 95 -20.63 13.22 -27.49
N ILE A 96 -19.97 12.25 -26.86
CA ILE A 96 -20.65 11.09 -26.26
C ILE A 96 -21.45 11.52 -25.05
N MET A 97 -20.86 12.30 -24.14
CA MET A 97 -21.57 12.81 -22.98
C MET A 97 -22.81 13.65 -23.36
N ASN A 98 -22.71 14.58 -24.30
CA ASN A 98 -23.83 15.41 -24.75
C ASN A 98 -24.89 14.63 -25.53
N SER A 99 -24.52 13.48 -26.11
CA SER A 99 -25.48 12.58 -26.77
C SER A 99 -26.31 11.75 -25.79
N GLN A 100 -25.91 11.72 -24.52
CA GLN A 100 -26.56 10.95 -23.46
C GLN A 100 -27.20 11.91 -22.45
N ASN A 101 -28.49 11.75 -22.18
CA ASN A 101 -29.16 12.56 -21.16
C ASN A 101 -28.60 12.24 -19.75
N GLU A 102 -28.36 10.96 -19.47
CA GLU A 102 -27.80 10.44 -18.21
C GLU A 102 -26.96 9.18 -18.51
N ILE A 103 -25.85 9.05 -17.80
CA ILE A 103 -24.92 7.92 -17.87
C ILE A 103 -25.11 7.06 -16.60
N LEU A 104 -25.08 5.75 -16.71
CA LEU A 104 -25.13 4.89 -15.52
C LEU A 104 -23.85 5.02 -14.70
N GLU A 105 -22.72 4.95 -15.39
CA GLU A 105 -21.41 4.79 -14.79
C GLU A 105 -20.33 5.61 -15.49
N PHE A 106 -19.50 6.26 -14.67
CA PHE A 106 -18.28 6.93 -15.11
C PHE A 106 -17.07 6.35 -14.38
N ASN A 107 -16.26 5.58 -15.11
CA ASN A 107 -14.97 5.05 -14.68
C ASN A 107 -13.84 5.93 -15.18
N TYR A 108 -12.94 6.33 -14.30
CA TYR A 108 -11.83 7.20 -14.65
C TYR A 108 -10.51 6.68 -14.12
N LEU A 109 -9.49 6.61 -14.97
CA LEU A 109 -8.11 6.31 -14.62
C LEU A 109 -7.15 7.37 -15.19
N SER A 110 -6.53 8.14 -14.31
CA SER A 110 -5.48 9.10 -14.69
C SER A 110 -4.68 9.64 -13.50
N HIS A 111 -3.67 10.46 -13.80
CA HIS A 111 -3.14 11.42 -12.85
C HIS A 111 -4.11 12.58 -12.66
N CYS A 112 -4.44 12.86 -11.41
CA CYS A 112 -5.43 13.84 -11.00
C CYS A 112 -5.03 14.51 -9.69
N ARG A 113 -5.86 15.45 -9.26
CA ARG A 113 -5.82 16.12 -7.97
C ARG A 113 -7.23 16.14 -7.40
N GLU A 114 -7.33 16.51 -6.13
CA GLU A 114 -8.55 16.64 -5.35
C GLU A 114 -9.62 17.50 -6.07
N CYS A 115 -9.19 18.51 -6.84
CA CYS A 115 -10.05 19.50 -7.52
C CYS A 115 -10.21 19.35 -9.03
N VAL A 116 -9.52 18.40 -9.68
CA VAL A 116 -9.51 18.31 -11.15
C VAL A 116 -9.31 16.90 -11.70
N LEU A 117 -10.13 16.56 -12.71
CA LEU A 117 -9.95 15.41 -13.60
C LEU A 117 -9.32 15.92 -14.91
N ARG A 118 -8.18 15.36 -15.29
CA ARG A 118 -7.38 15.81 -16.43
C ARG A 118 -7.51 14.89 -17.64
N PHE A 119 -7.75 15.49 -18.81
CA PHE A 119 -7.79 14.82 -20.11
C PHE A 119 -6.64 15.34 -20.99
N ASN A 120 -6.64 15.02 -22.28
CA ASN A 120 -5.53 15.38 -23.17
C ASN A 120 -5.44 16.89 -23.41
N ASP A 121 -6.58 17.52 -23.69
CA ASP A 121 -6.73 18.90 -24.16
C ASP A 121 -7.73 19.73 -23.33
N PHE A 122 -8.36 19.12 -22.31
CA PHE A 122 -9.31 19.79 -21.41
C PHE A 122 -9.29 19.21 -19.99
N ILE A 123 -10.02 19.84 -19.08
CA ILE A 123 -10.21 19.40 -17.69
C ILE A 123 -11.67 19.52 -17.21
N PHE A 124 -12.07 18.63 -16.30
CA PHE A 124 -13.25 18.83 -15.44
C PHE A 124 -12.80 19.29 -14.04
N CYS A 125 -13.41 20.35 -13.51
CA CYS A 125 -13.02 20.97 -12.25
C CYS A 125 -14.20 21.07 -11.28
N GLY A 126 -13.93 20.95 -9.97
CA GLY A 126 -14.93 21.11 -8.91
C GLY A 126 -15.34 22.55 -8.59
N ALA A 127 -14.70 23.56 -9.19
CA ALA A 127 -14.69 24.95 -8.72
C ALA A 127 -15.98 25.80 -8.91
N TYR A 128 -17.11 25.21 -9.32
CA TYR A 128 -18.28 25.97 -9.80
C TYR A 128 -19.60 25.66 -9.07
N ASN A 129 -19.58 25.21 -7.81
CA ASN A 129 -20.83 25.05 -7.06
C ASN A 129 -21.33 26.35 -6.42
N ILE A 130 -22.66 26.46 -6.41
CA ILE A 130 -23.52 27.63 -6.11
C ILE A 130 -23.52 28.01 -4.61
N ILE A 131 -22.79 27.30 -3.75
CA ILE A 131 -22.86 27.48 -2.30
C ILE A 131 -21.99 28.68 -1.87
N GLU A 132 -22.62 29.61 -1.15
CA GLU A 132 -22.05 30.84 -0.65
C GLU A 132 -20.65 30.69 -0.03
N LYS A 133 -19.88 31.79 -0.08
CA LYS A 133 -18.55 31.95 0.52
C LYS A 133 -18.49 31.43 1.96
N HIS A 134 -18.19 30.16 2.16
CA HIS A 134 -17.64 29.69 3.41
C HIS A 134 -16.21 30.20 3.50
N LYS A 135 -16.03 31.25 4.30
CA LYS A 135 -14.72 31.80 4.68
C LYS A 135 -13.99 30.81 5.59
N ASP A 136 -13.53 29.71 5.04
CA ASP A 136 -12.59 28.85 5.76
C ASP A 136 -11.19 29.48 5.65
N SER A 137 -10.84 30.24 6.70
CA SER A 137 -9.76 31.25 6.67
C SER A 137 -8.32 30.69 6.74
N ASN A 138 -8.12 29.37 6.69
CA ASN A 138 -6.81 28.75 6.97
C ASN A 138 -6.26 27.75 5.93
N LYS A 139 -6.95 27.48 4.81
CA LYS A 139 -6.43 26.58 3.74
C LYS A 139 -6.08 27.36 2.45
N HIS A 140 -5.03 26.93 1.75
CA HIS A 140 -4.63 27.53 0.46
C HIS A 140 -5.71 27.29 -0.60
N LEU A 141 -6.46 28.34 -0.94
CA LEU A 141 -7.39 28.30 -2.06
C LEU A 141 -6.60 28.18 -3.37
N PRO A 142 -7.02 27.31 -4.31
CA PRO A 142 -6.33 27.20 -5.60
C PRO A 142 -6.32 28.56 -6.29
N CYS A 143 -5.23 28.91 -6.99
CA CYS A 143 -5.03 30.27 -7.54
C CYS A 143 -6.19 30.76 -8.42
N CYS A 144 -6.88 29.83 -9.10
CA CYS A 144 -8.08 30.10 -9.90
C CYS A 144 -9.31 30.59 -9.09
N TYR A 145 -9.26 30.52 -7.75
CA TYR A 145 -10.28 31.05 -6.85
C TYR A 145 -10.31 32.58 -6.84
N TYR A 146 -9.14 33.21 -6.90
CA TYR A 146 -9.02 34.68 -6.80
C TYR A 146 -9.23 35.35 -8.15
N ASN A 147 -8.82 34.68 -9.23
CA ASN A 147 -9.01 35.12 -10.60
C ASN A 147 -9.04 33.89 -11.52
N ALA A 148 -10.07 33.75 -12.35
CA ALA A 148 -10.20 32.62 -13.26
C ALA A 148 -9.01 32.49 -14.25
N ASP A 149 -8.36 33.63 -14.54
CA ASP A 149 -7.18 33.74 -15.40
C ASP A 149 -5.88 33.27 -14.73
N ASP A 150 -5.83 33.20 -13.39
CA ASP A 150 -4.65 32.80 -12.61
C ASP A 150 -4.60 31.29 -12.31
N CYS A 151 -5.24 30.47 -13.14
CA CYS A 151 -5.22 29.02 -13.00
C CYS A 151 -3.84 28.44 -13.37
N TYR A 152 -3.28 27.61 -12.49
CA TYR A 152 -2.01 26.91 -12.75
C TYR A 152 -2.08 25.92 -13.93
N ILE A 153 -3.29 25.54 -14.35
CA ILE A 153 -3.53 24.79 -15.59
C ILE A 153 -3.96 25.78 -16.66
N THR A 154 -2.99 26.38 -17.33
CA THR A 154 -3.17 27.32 -18.44
C THR A 154 -3.34 26.59 -19.78
N ASN A 155 -3.97 27.26 -20.75
CA ASN A 155 -4.08 26.79 -22.15
C ASN A 155 -4.86 25.48 -22.36
N VAL A 156 -5.84 25.19 -21.51
CA VAL A 156 -6.79 24.08 -21.70
C VAL A 156 -8.20 24.56 -21.38
N GLU A 157 -9.20 24.02 -22.07
CA GLU A 157 -10.60 24.30 -21.77
C GLU A 157 -11.01 23.64 -20.44
N LYS A 158 -11.91 24.31 -19.72
CA LYS A 158 -12.32 23.94 -18.37
C LYS A 158 -13.83 23.79 -18.31
N TYR A 159 -14.28 22.65 -17.80
CA TYR A 159 -15.68 22.32 -17.63
C TYR A 159 -15.97 22.05 -16.14
N ASN A 160 -17.21 22.27 -15.71
CA ASN A 160 -17.61 21.90 -14.35
C ASN A 160 -17.78 20.39 -14.27
N VAL A 161 -17.25 19.78 -13.22
CA VAL A 161 -17.44 18.34 -12.97
C VAL A 161 -18.92 17.97 -12.81
N SER A 162 -19.81 18.90 -12.44
CA SER A 162 -21.27 18.70 -12.44
C SER A 162 -21.84 18.40 -13.84
N GLU A 163 -21.11 18.69 -14.91
CA GLU A 163 -21.48 18.32 -16.28
C GLU A 163 -21.24 16.83 -16.55
N LEU A 164 -20.47 16.14 -15.70
CA LEU A 164 -20.46 14.68 -15.65
C LEU A 164 -21.79 14.20 -15.08
N ASN A 165 -22.75 13.88 -15.94
CA ASN A 165 -24.06 13.37 -15.53
C ASN A 165 -24.09 11.84 -15.47
N ALA A 166 -23.46 11.28 -14.44
CA ALA A 166 -23.54 9.85 -14.12
C ALA A 166 -24.09 9.57 -12.71
N HIS A 167 -24.57 8.35 -12.47
CA HIS A 167 -25.09 7.91 -11.17
C HIS A 167 -24.03 7.24 -10.29
N PHE A 168 -23.19 6.40 -10.90
CA PHE A 168 -22.08 5.70 -10.26
C PHE A 168 -20.73 6.19 -10.79
N TYR A 169 -19.80 6.43 -9.88
CA TYR A 169 -18.45 6.86 -10.23
C TYR A 169 -17.43 5.93 -9.61
N PHE A 170 -16.49 5.48 -10.44
CA PHE A 170 -15.29 4.80 -9.97
C PHE A 170 -14.07 5.64 -10.38
N LEU A 171 -13.53 6.37 -9.41
CA LEU A 171 -12.50 7.39 -9.62
C LEU A 171 -11.14 6.84 -9.20
N ASN A 172 -10.49 6.13 -10.12
CA ASN A 172 -9.14 5.58 -9.97
C ASN A 172 -8.08 6.64 -10.25
N GLY A 173 -7.87 7.50 -9.27
CA GLY A 173 -6.92 8.59 -9.41
C GLY A 173 -6.35 9.03 -8.07
N CYS A 174 -5.11 9.50 -8.09
CA CYS A 174 -4.39 9.99 -6.91
C CYS A 174 -5.16 11.11 -6.20
N ASN A 175 -5.36 10.96 -4.89
CA ASN A 175 -5.94 11.95 -3.97
C ASN A 175 -7.36 12.45 -4.31
N ILE A 176 -8.10 11.87 -5.26
CA ILE A 176 -9.44 12.40 -5.61
C ILE A 176 -10.38 12.40 -4.38
N GLY A 177 -10.24 11.41 -3.51
CA GLY A 177 -11.02 11.31 -2.27
C GLY A 177 -10.31 11.78 -1.01
N ASP A 178 -9.25 12.59 -1.07
CA ASP A 178 -8.62 13.13 0.15
C ASP A 178 -9.46 14.27 0.71
N PHE A 179 -10.02 14.11 1.92
CA PHE A 179 -10.84 15.15 2.58
C PHE A 179 -10.09 15.88 3.69
N ASN A 180 -9.34 15.14 4.50
CA ASN A 180 -8.68 15.65 5.70
C ASN A 180 -7.31 16.30 5.42
N GLN A 181 -6.50 15.73 4.52
CA GLN A 181 -5.17 16.27 4.15
C GLN A 181 -5.19 17.10 2.88
N SER A 182 -6.34 17.19 2.20
CA SER A 182 -6.48 18.01 1.01
C SER A 182 -6.10 19.46 1.30
N ILE A 183 -5.19 19.94 0.45
CA ILE A 183 -4.79 21.35 0.33
C ILE A 183 -5.98 22.17 -0.17
N VAL A 184 -6.86 21.54 -0.95
CA VAL A 184 -8.10 22.13 -1.49
C VAL A 184 -9.24 21.96 -0.47
N PRO A 185 -10.01 23.01 -0.15
CA PRO A 185 -11.20 22.84 0.69
C PRO A 185 -12.24 21.90 0.02
N PHE A 186 -12.95 21.11 0.82
CA PHE A 186 -13.78 20.01 0.31
C PHE A 186 -14.84 20.47 -0.70
N ASN A 187 -15.49 21.61 -0.49
CA ASN A 187 -16.45 22.21 -1.43
C ASN A 187 -15.91 22.53 -2.84
N TYR A 188 -14.58 22.50 -3.05
CA TYR A 188 -13.95 22.67 -4.37
C TYR A 188 -13.37 21.36 -4.92
N THR A 189 -13.58 20.25 -4.23
CA THR A 189 -13.14 18.93 -4.69
C THR A 189 -14.09 18.39 -5.75
N VAL A 190 -13.56 17.57 -6.65
CA VAL A 190 -14.32 16.78 -7.63
C VAL A 190 -15.44 16.02 -6.93
N VAL A 191 -15.12 15.39 -5.80
CA VAL A 191 -16.03 14.48 -5.11
C VAL A 191 -17.18 15.21 -4.41
N SER A 192 -16.93 16.33 -3.73
CA SER A 192 -18.01 17.15 -3.14
C SER A 192 -18.99 17.60 -4.20
N ASN A 193 -18.47 18.09 -5.33
CA ASN A 193 -19.30 18.60 -6.40
C ASN A 193 -20.14 17.49 -7.05
N LEU A 194 -19.56 16.30 -7.25
CA LEU A 194 -20.31 15.13 -7.71
C LEU A 194 -21.40 14.69 -6.71
N ILE A 195 -21.10 14.68 -5.40
CA ILE A 195 -22.08 14.33 -4.34
C ILE A 195 -23.23 15.34 -4.28
N GLU A 196 -22.98 16.62 -4.48
CA GLU A 196 -24.02 17.66 -4.49
C GLU A 196 -24.82 17.65 -5.80
N ASN A 197 -24.20 17.26 -6.91
CA ASN A 197 -24.81 17.13 -8.23
C ASN A 197 -25.14 15.68 -8.53
N ASN A 198 -24.61 15.01 -9.54
CA ASN A 198 -25.28 13.84 -10.11
C ASN A 198 -25.05 12.50 -9.37
N ALA A 199 -24.05 12.40 -8.48
CA ALA A 199 -23.65 11.11 -7.93
C ALA A 199 -24.57 10.55 -6.86
N ILE A 200 -24.84 9.26 -6.96
CA ILE A 200 -25.47 8.45 -5.91
C ILE A 200 -24.44 7.63 -5.16
N SER A 201 -23.43 7.12 -5.86
CA SER A 201 -22.33 6.37 -5.27
C SER A 201 -21.01 6.66 -5.97
N ILE A 202 -19.97 6.89 -5.19
CA ILE A 202 -18.61 7.19 -5.65
C ILE A 202 -17.64 6.28 -4.91
N ILE A 203 -16.90 5.48 -5.64
CA ILE A 203 -15.77 4.72 -5.11
C ILE A 203 -14.49 5.46 -5.49
N THR A 204 -13.68 5.82 -4.48
CA THR A 204 -12.46 6.59 -4.69
C THR A 204 -11.41 6.28 -3.62
N SER A 205 -10.23 6.89 -3.72
CA SER A 205 -9.12 6.71 -2.79
C SER A 205 -8.53 8.07 -2.38
N ALA A 206 -8.12 8.17 -1.12
CA ALA A 206 -7.58 9.40 -0.51
C ALA A 206 -6.05 9.54 -0.68
N SER A 207 -5.42 8.72 -1.50
CA SER A 207 -3.96 8.60 -1.51
C SER A 207 -3.40 8.47 -2.92
N ILE A 208 -2.10 8.69 -3.04
CA ILE A 208 -1.36 8.46 -4.27
C ILE A 208 -1.26 6.95 -4.49
N LYS A 209 -1.69 6.51 -5.68
CA LYS A 209 -1.68 5.11 -6.06
C LYS A 209 -1.24 4.88 -7.50
N THR A 210 -0.65 3.72 -7.77
CA THR A 210 -0.35 3.22 -9.11
C THR A 210 -1.62 2.62 -9.69
N GLY A 211 -2.33 3.37 -10.52
CA GLY A 211 -3.60 2.93 -11.08
C GLY A 211 -3.42 1.79 -12.10
N ASN A 212 -4.25 0.74 -11.97
CA ASN A 212 -4.37 -0.33 -12.95
C ASN A 212 -5.77 -0.32 -13.58
N ILE A 213 -5.85 -0.36 -14.92
CA ILE A 213 -7.12 -0.37 -15.64
C ILE A 213 -8.01 -1.58 -15.32
N ALA A 214 -7.41 -2.70 -14.91
CA ALA A 214 -8.13 -3.89 -14.45
C ALA A 214 -9.12 -3.57 -13.32
N GLU A 215 -8.82 -2.58 -12.49
CA GLU A 215 -9.70 -2.17 -11.38
C GLU A 215 -10.99 -1.52 -11.90
N ASN A 216 -10.89 -0.63 -12.89
CA ASN A 216 -12.04 0.00 -13.52
C ASN A 216 -12.87 -1.04 -14.30
N ILE A 217 -12.20 -1.96 -14.99
CA ILE A 217 -12.87 -3.04 -15.73
C ILE A 217 -13.60 -3.98 -14.75
N LEU A 218 -13.01 -4.28 -13.59
CA LEU A 218 -13.65 -5.07 -12.55
C LEU A 218 -14.88 -4.35 -11.98
N ALA A 219 -14.74 -3.08 -11.61
CA ALA A 219 -15.86 -2.27 -11.08
C ALA A 219 -17.05 -2.23 -12.06
N HIS A 220 -16.76 -1.97 -13.34
CA HIS A 220 -17.72 -2.00 -14.43
C HIS A 220 -18.45 -3.35 -14.55
N ASN A 221 -17.69 -4.45 -14.58
CA ASN A 221 -18.26 -5.78 -14.70
C ASN A 221 -19.13 -6.13 -13.50
N LEU A 222 -18.68 -5.84 -12.28
CA LEU A 222 -19.46 -6.11 -11.07
C LEU A 222 -20.78 -5.32 -11.07
N LEU A 223 -20.75 -4.02 -11.41
CA LEU A 223 -21.95 -3.19 -11.51
C LEU A 223 -22.93 -3.76 -12.55
N ASN A 224 -22.43 -4.15 -13.72
CA ASN A 224 -23.25 -4.74 -14.78
C ASN A 224 -23.85 -6.10 -14.41
N ASN A 225 -23.19 -6.83 -13.52
CA ASN A 225 -23.67 -8.10 -12.96
C ASN A 225 -24.52 -7.91 -11.69
N GLY A 226 -24.97 -6.69 -11.40
CA GLY A 226 -25.95 -6.40 -10.35
C GLY A 226 -25.37 -6.33 -8.94
N TYR A 227 -24.04 -6.28 -8.80
CA TYR A 227 -23.40 -6.05 -7.51
C TYR A 227 -23.73 -4.65 -7.00
N THR A 228 -23.90 -4.56 -5.69
CA THR A 228 -24.08 -3.26 -5.01
C THR A 228 -22.77 -2.50 -4.92
N ALA A 229 -22.80 -1.17 -4.88
CA ALA A 229 -21.63 -0.31 -4.77
C ALA A 229 -20.71 -0.71 -3.61
N GLY A 230 -21.28 -1.10 -2.46
CA GLY A 230 -20.50 -1.62 -1.34
C GLY A 230 -19.84 -2.98 -1.60
N GLN A 231 -20.50 -3.88 -2.34
CA GLN A 231 -19.85 -5.13 -2.77
C GLN A 231 -18.77 -4.87 -3.83
N ILE A 232 -18.96 -3.88 -4.71
CA ILE A 232 -17.97 -3.48 -5.70
C ILE A 232 -16.71 -2.96 -5.00
N GLU A 233 -16.85 -2.02 -4.06
CA GLU A 233 -15.74 -1.50 -3.26
C GLU A 233 -14.97 -2.64 -2.57
N PHE A 234 -15.69 -3.53 -1.88
CA PHE A 234 -15.10 -4.69 -1.23
C PHE A 234 -14.32 -5.59 -2.20
N GLN A 235 -14.92 -5.94 -3.35
CA GLN A 235 -14.29 -6.82 -4.34
C GLN A 235 -13.08 -6.18 -5.03
N VAL A 236 -13.13 -4.89 -5.33
CA VAL A 236 -11.98 -4.14 -5.87
C VAL A 236 -10.84 -4.12 -4.85
N ASN A 237 -11.13 -3.91 -3.56
CA ASN A 237 -10.12 -3.98 -2.51
C ASN A 237 -9.51 -5.38 -2.36
N LYS A 238 -10.30 -6.45 -2.49
CA LYS A 238 -9.77 -7.83 -2.55
C LYS A 238 -8.92 -8.08 -3.79
N PHE A 239 -9.28 -7.49 -4.94
CA PHE A 239 -8.44 -7.53 -6.14
C PHE A 239 -7.10 -6.80 -5.92
N LEU A 240 -7.08 -5.64 -5.25
CA LEU A 240 -5.85 -4.94 -4.88
C LEU A 240 -4.97 -5.78 -3.94
N GLU A 241 -5.57 -6.39 -2.91
CA GLU A 241 -4.88 -7.29 -1.98
C GLU A 241 -4.23 -8.47 -2.74
N TYR A 242 -5.01 -9.12 -3.61
CA TYR A 242 -4.54 -10.26 -4.42
C TYR A 242 -3.41 -9.89 -5.37
N SER A 243 -3.57 -8.76 -6.08
CA SER A 243 -2.63 -8.31 -7.11
C SER A 243 -1.34 -7.71 -6.53
N LYS A 244 -1.29 -7.45 -5.21
CA LYS A 244 -0.15 -6.83 -4.49
C LYS A 244 0.27 -5.49 -5.10
N ILE A 245 -0.66 -4.80 -5.78
CA ILE A 245 -0.37 -3.55 -6.50
C ILE A 245 -0.11 -2.42 -5.52
N GLU A 246 -0.81 -2.36 -4.37
CA GLU A 246 -0.57 -1.36 -3.30
C GLU A 246 -1.43 -1.63 -2.03
N THR A 247 -1.18 -0.88 -0.95
CA THR A 247 -1.84 -1.03 0.37
C THR A 247 -2.92 0.03 0.66
N ASN A 248 -3.30 0.84 -0.33
CA ASN A 248 -4.26 1.91 -0.14
C ASN A 248 -5.63 1.47 -0.66
N ASN A 249 -6.54 1.17 0.27
CA ASN A 249 -7.88 0.70 -0.04
C ASN A 249 -8.75 1.84 -0.59
N TYR A 250 -9.62 1.48 -1.53
CA TYR A 250 -10.78 2.29 -1.90
C TYR A 250 -11.76 2.39 -0.73
N PHE A 251 -12.56 3.44 -0.73
CA PHE A 251 -13.73 3.55 0.11
C PHE A 251 -14.90 4.10 -0.68
N LEU A 252 -16.09 3.92 -0.15
CA LEU A 252 -17.34 4.30 -0.79
C LEU A 252 -17.94 5.56 -0.16
N LEU A 253 -18.32 6.50 -1.00
CA LEU A 253 -19.18 7.63 -0.65
C LEU A 253 -20.54 7.46 -1.32
N GLY A 254 -21.62 7.81 -0.61
CA GLY A 254 -22.98 7.59 -1.07
C GLY A 254 -23.51 6.19 -0.74
N ASP A 255 -24.55 5.74 -1.46
CA ASP A 255 -25.33 4.57 -1.06
C ASP A 255 -24.59 3.23 -1.29
N PRO A 256 -24.29 2.42 -0.25
CA PRO A 256 -23.72 1.09 -0.43
C PRO A 256 -24.65 0.07 -1.09
N LEU A 257 -25.95 0.37 -1.19
CA LEU A 257 -26.95 -0.50 -1.83
C LEU A 257 -27.21 -0.15 -3.29
N PHE A 258 -26.62 0.94 -3.80
CA PHE A 258 -26.72 1.31 -5.22
C PHE A 258 -26.29 0.15 -6.11
N ARG A 259 -27.07 -0.16 -7.14
CA ARG A 259 -26.76 -1.19 -8.16
C ARG A 259 -27.50 -0.88 -9.45
N LYS A 260 -26.97 -1.37 -10.57
CA LYS A 260 -27.76 -1.57 -11.79
C LYS A 260 -28.89 -2.55 -11.44
N LEU A 261 -30.13 -2.28 -11.88
CA LEU A 261 -31.36 -3.02 -11.55
C LEU A 261 -31.14 -4.53 -11.33
N PRO A 262 -31.87 -5.18 -10.40
CA PRO A 262 -31.61 -6.56 -9.99
C PRO A 262 -31.76 -7.53 -11.16
N ASN A 263 -30.65 -7.87 -11.81
CA ASN A 263 -30.54 -9.08 -12.60
C ASN A 263 -30.06 -10.18 -11.66
N SER A 264 -30.78 -11.29 -11.60
CA SER A 264 -30.32 -12.49 -10.93
C SER A 264 -29.16 -13.08 -11.75
N PHE A 265 -27.94 -12.88 -11.29
CA PHE A 265 -26.80 -13.64 -11.79
C PHE A 265 -26.86 -15.04 -11.18
N GLU A 266 -27.13 -16.06 -12.00
CA GLU A 266 -26.93 -17.44 -11.61
C GLU A 266 -25.59 -17.95 -12.16
N PRO A 267 -24.69 -18.48 -11.30
CA PRO A 267 -23.43 -19.06 -11.75
C PRO A 267 -23.67 -20.28 -12.66
N LYS A 268 -23.24 -20.22 -13.93
CA LYS A 268 -23.40 -21.31 -14.91
C LYS A 268 -22.22 -22.29 -14.85
N TYR A 269 -22.30 -23.36 -14.04
CA TYR A 269 -21.28 -24.41 -14.00
C TYR A 269 -21.87 -25.81 -14.04
N LYS A 270 -21.22 -26.74 -14.76
CA LYS A 270 -21.71 -28.12 -14.92
C LYS A 270 -20.76 -29.20 -14.42
N HIS A 271 -19.45 -29.01 -14.47
CA HIS A 271 -18.52 -30.08 -14.08
C HIS A 271 -17.17 -29.59 -13.54
N LYS A 272 -16.73 -30.22 -12.43
CA LYS A 272 -15.44 -29.99 -11.77
C LYS A 272 -14.67 -31.31 -11.77
N LYS A 273 -13.46 -31.35 -12.33
CA LYS A 273 -12.59 -32.53 -12.22
C LYS A 273 -11.25 -32.14 -11.62
N ILE A 274 -10.96 -32.74 -10.46
CA ILE A 274 -9.64 -32.65 -9.82
C ILE A 274 -8.79 -33.79 -10.39
N LEU A 275 -7.66 -33.46 -11.00
CA LEU A 275 -6.68 -34.43 -11.46
C LEU A 275 -5.69 -34.74 -10.34
N GLY A 276 -5.17 -35.98 -10.29
CA GLY A 276 -4.26 -36.45 -9.23
C GLY A 276 -2.90 -35.75 -9.16
N ASN A 277 -2.63 -34.78 -10.03
CA ASN A 277 -1.42 -33.94 -10.07
C ASN A 277 -1.63 -32.53 -9.49
N GLY A 278 -2.80 -32.24 -8.87
CA GLY A 278 -3.13 -30.90 -8.35
C GLY A 278 -3.71 -29.94 -9.37
N THR A 279 -3.91 -30.36 -10.62
CA THR A 279 -4.61 -29.53 -11.62
C THR A 279 -6.12 -29.65 -11.44
N ILE A 280 -6.82 -28.50 -11.46
CA ILE A 280 -8.28 -28.46 -11.53
C ILE A 280 -8.67 -28.05 -12.93
N ILE A 281 -9.40 -28.93 -13.59
CA ILE A 281 -10.03 -28.60 -14.86
C ILE A 281 -11.48 -28.27 -14.56
N VAL A 282 -11.86 -27.04 -14.88
CA VAL A 282 -13.25 -26.61 -14.87
C VAL A 282 -13.71 -26.56 -16.33
N GLU A 283 -14.64 -27.46 -16.67
CA GLU A 283 -15.22 -27.56 -18.01
C GLU A 283 -16.57 -26.84 -18.04
N PHE A 284 -16.79 -26.04 -19.08
CA PHE A 284 -18.02 -25.28 -19.25
C PHE A 284 -18.77 -25.77 -20.47
N ASN A 285 -20.07 -25.97 -20.34
CA ASN A 285 -20.89 -26.43 -21.46
C ASN A 285 -21.25 -25.32 -22.46
N SER A 286 -21.10 -24.04 -22.07
CA SER A 286 -21.61 -22.89 -22.82
C SER A 286 -21.21 -21.54 -22.19
N ILE A 287 -19.91 -21.22 -22.13
CA ILE A 287 -19.47 -19.83 -21.91
C ILE A 287 -19.16 -19.25 -23.28
N GLN A 288 -20.13 -18.51 -23.82
CA GLN A 288 -19.99 -17.78 -25.07
C GLN A 288 -20.30 -16.32 -24.79
N ASP A 289 -19.44 -15.44 -25.28
CA ASP A 289 -19.67 -13.99 -25.34
C ASP A 289 -19.92 -13.31 -23.97
N GLU A 290 -19.23 -13.78 -22.92
CA GLU A 290 -19.33 -13.23 -21.54
C GLU A 290 -18.20 -12.22 -21.26
N THR A 291 -18.40 -11.24 -20.37
CA THR A 291 -17.34 -10.31 -19.91
C THR A 291 -16.91 -10.57 -18.46
N TYR A 292 -17.65 -11.41 -17.74
CA TYR A 292 -17.47 -11.69 -16.32
C TYR A 292 -17.90 -13.12 -15.98
N LEU A 293 -17.12 -13.81 -15.16
CA LEU A 293 -17.39 -15.15 -14.65
C LEU A 293 -16.98 -15.25 -13.18
N GLU A 294 -17.79 -15.93 -12.38
CA GLU A 294 -17.51 -16.17 -10.96
C GLU A 294 -17.62 -17.66 -10.65
N ILE A 295 -16.50 -18.36 -10.53
CA ILE A 295 -16.43 -19.82 -10.36
C ILE A 295 -16.31 -20.14 -8.88
N SER A 296 -17.33 -20.77 -8.30
CA SER A 296 -17.26 -21.30 -6.94
C SER A 296 -16.31 -22.49 -6.87
N ILE A 297 -15.41 -22.46 -5.90
CA ILE A 297 -14.40 -23.49 -5.68
C ILE A 297 -14.70 -24.20 -4.36
N GLU A 298 -15.78 -24.96 -4.33
CA GLU A 298 -16.39 -25.46 -3.07
C GLU A 298 -15.63 -26.57 -2.34
N GLU A 299 -14.43 -27.00 -2.77
CA GLU A 299 -13.69 -28.05 -2.03
C GLU A 299 -12.17 -27.87 -2.07
N LEU A 300 -11.67 -26.63 -2.11
CA LEU A 300 -10.24 -26.41 -2.09
C LEU A 300 -9.75 -25.97 -0.72
N TYR A 301 -8.96 -26.88 -0.13
CA TYR A 301 -8.29 -26.76 1.14
C TYR A 301 -7.74 -25.36 1.41
N LYS A 302 -7.87 -24.95 2.68
CA LYS A 302 -7.37 -23.69 3.21
C LYS A 302 -5.94 -23.43 2.71
N ASN A 303 -5.73 -22.29 2.04
CA ASN A 303 -4.43 -21.72 1.62
C ASN A 303 -3.87 -22.11 0.24
N LEU A 304 -4.72 -22.40 -0.76
CA LEU A 304 -4.24 -22.61 -2.13
C LEU A 304 -4.02 -21.28 -2.87
N TYR A 305 -2.86 -21.15 -3.53
CA TYR A 305 -2.51 -20.07 -4.44
C TYR A 305 -2.53 -20.61 -5.87
N VAL A 306 -3.05 -19.84 -6.80
CA VAL A 306 -3.11 -20.25 -8.21
C VAL A 306 -1.90 -19.69 -8.95
N ASN A 307 -1.11 -20.59 -9.51
CA ASN A 307 0.16 -20.25 -10.16
C ASN A 307 -0.03 -19.91 -11.64
N GLU A 308 -0.95 -20.62 -12.28
CA GLU A 308 -1.21 -20.46 -13.69
C GLU A 308 -2.68 -20.75 -13.96
N ILE A 309 -3.33 -19.82 -14.64
CA ILE A 309 -4.61 -20.06 -15.28
C ILE A 309 -4.31 -20.17 -16.77
N SER A 310 -4.56 -21.35 -17.30
CA SER A 310 -4.47 -21.60 -18.73
C SER A 310 -5.88 -21.71 -19.28
N PHE A 311 -6.15 -20.90 -20.29
CA PHE A 311 -7.38 -20.95 -21.05
C PHE A 311 -7.14 -21.84 -22.27
N ASP A 312 -8.14 -22.59 -22.70
CA ASP A 312 -8.05 -23.34 -23.95
C ASP A 312 -7.75 -22.38 -25.12
N LYS A 313 -6.58 -22.56 -25.73
CA LYS A 313 -5.99 -21.64 -26.72
C LYS A 313 -6.78 -21.54 -28.03
N ARG A 314 -7.85 -22.32 -28.20
CA ARG A 314 -8.66 -22.36 -29.42
C ARG A 314 -9.51 -21.09 -29.66
N PHE A 315 -9.68 -20.23 -28.65
CA PHE A 315 -10.48 -18.99 -28.75
C PHE A 315 -9.80 -17.75 -28.16
N TYR A 316 -8.50 -17.83 -27.88
CA TYR A 316 -7.70 -16.70 -27.40
C TYR A 316 -7.37 -15.78 -28.58
N ASP A 317 -8.30 -14.89 -28.93
CA ASP A 317 -7.95 -13.80 -29.82
C ASP A 317 -6.99 -12.88 -29.04
N ILE A 318 -5.75 -12.75 -29.52
CA ILE A 318 -4.58 -12.14 -28.86
C ILE A 318 -4.81 -10.68 -28.42
N LYS A 319 -5.97 -10.09 -28.74
CA LYS A 319 -6.34 -8.70 -28.44
C LYS A 319 -7.00 -8.47 -27.07
N ASN A 320 -7.54 -9.50 -26.40
CA ASN A 320 -8.30 -9.30 -25.16
C ASN A 320 -7.46 -9.55 -23.90
N ASN A 321 -7.23 -8.49 -23.11
CA ASN A 321 -6.69 -8.63 -21.77
C ASN A 321 -7.77 -9.25 -20.86
N ILE A 322 -7.62 -10.55 -20.57
CA ILE A 322 -8.41 -11.25 -19.55
C ILE A 322 -7.70 -11.10 -18.20
N TYR A 323 -8.42 -10.62 -17.20
CA TYR A 323 -7.98 -10.45 -15.83
C TYR A 323 -8.65 -11.48 -14.93
N TYR A 324 -8.03 -11.78 -13.80
CA TYR A 324 -8.60 -12.68 -12.82
C TYR A 324 -8.08 -12.41 -11.41
N TYR A 325 -8.84 -12.85 -10.41
CA TYR A 325 -8.38 -12.95 -9.02
C TYR A 325 -9.21 -13.97 -8.23
N PHE A 326 -8.69 -14.33 -7.05
CA PHE A 326 -9.39 -15.19 -6.12
C PHE A 326 -9.98 -14.35 -4.99
N SER A 327 -11.27 -14.51 -4.75
CA SER A 327 -11.99 -13.92 -3.63
C SER A 327 -12.28 -15.00 -2.60
N LYS A 328 -11.96 -14.74 -1.33
CA LYS A 328 -12.24 -15.65 -0.21
C LYS A 328 -13.34 -15.05 0.65
N ASN A 329 -14.40 -15.81 0.90
CA ASN A 329 -15.42 -15.44 1.87
C ASN A 329 -14.92 -15.76 3.28
N SER A 330 -14.87 -14.76 4.16
CA SER A 330 -14.33 -14.95 5.51
C SER A 330 -15.25 -15.72 6.46
N LYS A 331 -16.54 -15.90 6.12
CA LYS A 331 -17.50 -16.61 6.99
C LYS A 331 -17.48 -18.12 6.83
N ASP A 332 -17.42 -18.61 5.61
CA ASP A 332 -17.50 -20.05 5.28
C ASP A 332 -16.20 -20.58 4.66
N GLU A 333 -15.20 -19.70 4.52
CA GLU A 333 -13.91 -19.96 3.86
C GLU A 333 -14.04 -20.42 2.39
N SER A 334 -15.23 -20.31 1.79
CA SER A 334 -15.42 -20.59 0.38
C SER A 334 -14.56 -19.66 -0.46
N GLN A 335 -13.96 -20.23 -1.49
CA GLN A 335 -13.15 -19.48 -2.45
C GLN A 335 -13.89 -19.41 -3.78
N LYS A 336 -13.70 -18.29 -4.47
CA LYS A 336 -14.24 -18.07 -5.81
C LYS A 336 -13.16 -17.50 -6.70
N LEU A 337 -13.05 -18.04 -7.92
CA LEU A 337 -12.25 -17.44 -8.98
C LEU A 337 -13.14 -16.48 -9.75
N ILE A 338 -12.74 -15.22 -9.82
CA ILE A 338 -13.41 -14.21 -10.63
C ILE A 338 -12.54 -13.95 -11.86
N VAL A 339 -13.12 -14.10 -13.04
CA VAL A 339 -12.49 -13.86 -14.35
C VAL A 339 -13.27 -12.77 -15.04
N PHE A 340 -12.59 -11.78 -15.60
CA PHE A 340 -13.25 -10.63 -16.20
C PHE A 340 -12.39 -9.98 -17.28
N SER A 341 -13.03 -9.26 -18.18
CA SER A 341 -12.38 -8.53 -19.26
C SER A 341 -13.24 -7.34 -19.69
N LEU A 342 -12.65 -6.47 -20.51
CA LEU A 342 -13.40 -5.38 -21.13
C LEU A 342 -14.26 -5.90 -22.29
N GLU A 343 -13.66 -6.69 -23.19
CA GLU A 343 -14.35 -7.29 -24.33
C GLU A 343 -14.87 -8.69 -23.99
N LYS A 344 -15.93 -9.10 -24.69
CA LYS A 344 -16.52 -10.43 -24.54
C LYS A 344 -15.52 -11.53 -24.89
N PHE A 345 -15.58 -12.63 -24.16
CA PHE A 345 -14.76 -13.81 -24.38
C PHE A 345 -15.59 -15.09 -24.32
N SER A 346 -15.13 -16.11 -25.03
CA SER A 346 -15.73 -17.43 -25.11
C SER A 346 -14.69 -18.47 -24.69
N VAL A 347 -15.04 -19.34 -23.74
CA VAL A 347 -14.11 -20.31 -23.16
C VAL A 347 -14.80 -21.65 -22.92
N ASP A 348 -14.33 -22.70 -23.61
CA ASP A 348 -14.85 -24.06 -23.46
C ASP A 348 -14.38 -24.73 -22.15
N SER A 349 -13.14 -24.45 -21.74
CA SER A 349 -12.58 -24.93 -20.48
C SER A 349 -11.52 -23.98 -19.92
N ILE A 350 -11.47 -23.89 -18.59
CA ILE A 350 -10.41 -23.20 -17.87
C ILE A 350 -9.65 -24.28 -17.11
N SER A 351 -8.38 -24.45 -17.47
CA SER A 351 -7.46 -25.30 -16.74
C SER A 351 -6.75 -24.45 -15.70
N ILE A 352 -7.15 -24.61 -14.45
CA ILE A 352 -6.55 -23.95 -13.29
C ILE A 352 -5.48 -24.89 -12.75
N VAL A 353 -4.21 -24.55 -12.96
CA VAL A 353 -3.12 -25.29 -12.33
C VAL A 353 -2.99 -24.76 -10.91
N ILE A 354 -3.47 -25.57 -9.97
CA ILE A 354 -3.39 -25.27 -8.55
C ILE A 354 -2.25 -26.09 -7.98
N SER A 355 -1.06 -25.55 -8.14
CA SER A 355 0.04 -25.96 -7.29
C SER A 355 -0.15 -25.34 -5.91
N ASN A 356 0.17 -26.12 -4.90
CA ASN A 356 0.23 -25.64 -3.53
C ASN A 356 1.39 -24.63 -3.42
N ASN A 357 1.17 -23.34 -3.73
CA ASN A 357 2.24 -22.34 -3.67
C ASN A 357 2.45 -21.90 -2.21
N ASP A 358 3.48 -22.39 -1.56
CA ASP A 358 4.89 -21.95 -1.61
C ASP A 358 5.21 -21.02 -0.45
N THR A 359 5.38 -21.67 0.70
CA THR A 359 6.39 -21.23 1.66
C THR A 359 7.73 -21.03 0.95
N VAL A 360 8.07 -21.86 -0.06
CA VAL A 360 9.38 -21.88 -0.70
C VAL A 360 9.65 -20.62 -1.54
N GLU A 361 8.81 -20.24 -2.50
CA GLU A 361 9.03 -19.01 -3.28
C GLU A 361 9.03 -17.74 -2.40
N ASN A 362 8.10 -17.65 -1.44
CA ASN A 362 8.09 -16.54 -0.48
C ASN A 362 9.35 -16.54 0.39
N GLN A 363 9.82 -17.70 0.82
CA GLN A 363 11.09 -17.84 1.54
C GLN A 363 12.29 -17.49 0.66
N ILE A 364 12.30 -17.84 -0.63
CA ILE A 364 13.36 -17.47 -1.59
C ILE A 364 13.39 -15.95 -1.76
N ASN A 365 12.23 -15.32 -1.95
CA ASN A 365 12.11 -13.86 -2.05
C ASN A 365 12.56 -13.16 -0.75
N GLU A 366 12.27 -13.74 0.41
CA GLU A 366 12.83 -13.29 1.69
C GLU A 366 14.37 -13.43 1.72
N MET A 367 14.92 -14.55 1.24
CA MET A 367 16.37 -14.74 1.19
C MET A 367 17.07 -13.75 0.25
N LEU A 368 16.44 -13.39 -0.87
CA LEU A 368 16.93 -12.34 -1.76
C LEU A 368 16.98 -10.99 -1.06
N LYS A 369 15.97 -10.66 -0.25
CA LYS A 369 15.98 -9.44 0.59
C LYS A 369 17.10 -9.47 1.63
N TYR A 370 17.40 -10.61 2.23
CA TYR A 370 18.54 -10.74 3.15
C TYR A 370 19.87 -10.55 2.44
N LEU A 371 20.05 -11.12 1.25
CA LEU A 371 21.25 -10.92 0.44
C LEU A 371 21.45 -9.43 0.10
N ASP A 372 20.39 -8.75 -0.30
CA ASP A 372 20.41 -7.31 -0.56
C ASP A 372 20.90 -6.52 0.67
N LYS A 373 20.37 -6.82 1.87
CA LYS A 373 20.83 -6.19 3.13
C LYS A 373 22.30 -6.44 3.42
N VAL A 374 22.78 -7.67 3.22
CA VAL A 374 24.20 -8.00 3.40
C VAL A 374 25.08 -7.19 2.45
N ILE A 375 24.67 -7.04 1.18
CA ILE A 375 25.40 -6.25 0.18
C ILE A 375 25.41 -4.77 0.55
N PHE A 376 24.28 -4.22 1.00
CA PHE A 376 24.22 -2.84 1.48
C PHE A 376 25.25 -2.59 2.59
N LEU A 377 25.28 -3.46 3.62
CA LEU A 377 26.23 -3.33 4.72
C LEU A 377 27.69 -3.51 4.23
N ARG A 378 27.95 -4.47 3.35
CA ARG A 378 29.29 -4.67 2.76
C ARG A 378 29.80 -3.43 2.05
N ASP A 379 29.01 -2.87 1.13
CA ASP A 379 29.39 -1.71 0.30
C ASP A 379 29.65 -0.46 1.16
N HIS A 380 29.05 -0.40 2.36
CA HIS A 380 29.12 0.79 3.21
C HIS A 380 30.17 0.73 4.31
N PHE A 381 30.63 -0.45 4.74
CA PHE A 381 31.49 -0.61 5.91
C PHE A 381 32.90 -1.17 5.62
N LYS A 382 33.38 -1.15 4.36
CA LYS A 382 34.69 -1.71 3.96
C LYS A 382 34.94 -3.13 4.52
N LEU A 383 33.89 -3.96 4.57
CA LEU A 383 33.92 -5.32 5.14
C LEU A 383 34.48 -6.36 4.14
N GLU A 384 35.06 -5.90 3.03
CA GLU A 384 35.24 -6.66 1.79
C GLU A 384 36.09 -7.91 1.93
N ASN A 385 37.14 -7.91 2.75
CA ASN A 385 38.07 -9.05 2.82
C ASN A 385 37.58 -10.20 3.73
N LEU A 386 36.72 -9.93 4.72
CA LEU A 386 36.35 -10.91 5.75
C LEU A 386 35.03 -11.65 5.45
N LEU A 387 34.11 -11.04 4.70
CA LEU A 387 32.80 -11.62 4.39
C LEU A 387 32.69 -12.19 2.97
N LYS A 388 33.68 -11.95 2.11
CA LYS A 388 33.67 -12.34 0.69
C LYS A 388 33.32 -13.81 0.48
N GLY A 389 33.98 -14.72 1.21
CA GLY A 389 33.74 -16.16 1.10
C GLY A 389 32.33 -16.56 1.54
N LYS A 390 31.82 -15.97 2.64
CA LYS A 390 30.47 -16.24 3.17
C LYS A 390 29.37 -15.73 2.22
N ILE A 391 29.57 -14.56 1.63
CA ILE A 391 28.63 -13.98 0.64
C ILE A 391 28.64 -14.80 -0.65
N ILE A 392 29.80 -15.18 -1.17
CA ILE A 392 29.90 -16.03 -2.37
C ILE A 392 29.22 -17.39 -2.13
N ASP A 393 29.40 -18.01 -0.96
CA ASP A 393 28.72 -19.26 -0.61
C ASP A 393 27.18 -19.08 -0.61
N ILE A 394 26.66 -17.99 -0.03
CA ILE A 394 25.23 -17.67 -0.10
C ILE A 394 24.76 -17.48 -1.54
N GLU A 395 25.46 -16.66 -2.33
CA GLU A 395 25.09 -16.38 -3.71
C GLU A 395 25.08 -17.66 -4.55
N ASN A 396 26.05 -18.56 -4.33
CA ASN A 396 26.10 -19.86 -5.00
C ASN A 396 24.96 -20.78 -4.56
N ASN A 397 24.63 -20.83 -3.27
CA ASN A 397 23.51 -21.63 -2.76
C ASN A 397 22.16 -21.10 -3.26
N LEU A 398 21.98 -19.78 -3.31
CA LEU A 398 20.79 -19.16 -3.89
C LEU A 398 20.70 -19.40 -5.40
N LYS A 399 21.80 -19.28 -6.14
CA LYS A 399 21.83 -19.61 -7.57
C LYS A 399 21.42 -21.05 -7.84
N LYS A 400 21.86 -22.02 -7.03
CA LYS A 400 21.46 -23.43 -7.15
C LYS A 400 19.95 -23.63 -6.99
N ILE A 401 19.33 -22.95 -6.01
CA ILE A 401 17.88 -22.99 -5.78
C ILE A 401 17.12 -22.28 -6.91
N LEU A 402 17.66 -21.18 -7.42
CA LEU A 402 17.03 -20.41 -8.51
C LEU A 402 17.21 -21.05 -9.89
N SER A 403 18.20 -21.93 -10.07
CA SER A 403 18.46 -22.63 -11.34
C SER A 403 17.60 -23.88 -11.54
N SER A 404 16.95 -24.40 -10.49
CA SER A 404 16.09 -25.59 -10.54
C SER A 404 14.62 -25.28 -10.90
N LYS A 405 14.38 -24.27 -11.74
CA LYS A 405 13.06 -23.67 -12.02
C LYS A 405 12.00 -24.56 -12.68
N ASN A 406 12.31 -25.81 -13.02
CA ASN A 406 11.33 -26.77 -13.55
C ASN A 406 10.81 -27.65 -12.41
N TYR A 407 9.85 -27.14 -11.64
CA TYR A 407 9.25 -27.84 -10.51
C TYR A 407 8.30 -28.95 -10.98
N ASN A 408 8.82 -30.15 -11.22
CA ASN A 408 8.00 -31.37 -11.15
C ASN A 408 7.96 -31.81 -9.70
N PHE A 409 6.94 -31.39 -8.95
CA PHE A 409 6.85 -31.61 -7.50
C PHE A 409 6.87 -33.11 -7.13
N SER A 410 8.03 -33.57 -6.67
CA SER A 410 8.15 -34.75 -5.82
C SER A 410 8.24 -34.33 -4.35
N VAL A 411 7.58 -35.07 -3.44
CA VAL A 411 7.62 -34.81 -1.98
C VAL A 411 9.05 -34.72 -1.44
N LYS A 412 9.97 -35.49 -2.06
CA LYS A 412 11.39 -35.53 -1.70
C LYS A 412 12.12 -34.23 -2.02
N GLU A 413 11.83 -33.60 -3.17
CA GLU A 413 12.46 -32.32 -3.57
C GLU A 413 11.94 -31.14 -2.74
N PHE A 414 10.66 -31.16 -2.36
CA PHE A 414 10.07 -30.15 -1.46
C PHE A 414 10.74 -30.16 -0.08
N VAL A 415 10.89 -31.33 0.55
CA VAL A 415 11.57 -31.47 1.85
C VAL A 415 13.04 -31.02 1.75
N ASN A 416 13.73 -31.39 0.67
CA ASN A 416 15.10 -30.96 0.43
C ASN A 416 15.21 -29.43 0.30
N THR A 417 14.30 -28.79 -0.42
CA THR A 417 14.32 -27.34 -0.64
C THR A 417 14.03 -26.58 0.65
N ASN A 418 13.03 -27.00 1.44
CA ASN A 418 12.76 -26.41 2.75
C ASN A 418 13.95 -26.55 3.72
N ASN A 419 14.63 -27.69 3.71
CA ASN A 419 15.85 -27.88 4.50
C ASN A 419 16.98 -26.94 4.06
N VAL A 420 17.14 -26.72 2.76
CA VAL A 420 18.14 -25.78 2.23
C VAL A 420 17.78 -24.34 2.62
N VAL A 421 16.53 -23.92 2.49
CA VAL A 421 16.05 -22.60 2.90
C VAL A 421 16.26 -22.38 4.40
N TYR A 422 15.90 -23.36 5.23
CA TYR A 422 16.10 -23.29 6.68
C TYR A 422 17.59 -23.14 7.04
N LYS A 423 18.46 -23.91 6.39
CA LYS A 423 19.93 -23.77 6.53
C LYS A 423 20.41 -22.40 6.08
N LEU A 424 19.87 -21.85 5.00
CA LEU A 424 20.20 -20.50 4.53
C LEU A 424 19.76 -19.43 5.52
N ARG A 425 18.56 -19.53 6.11
CA ARG A 425 18.10 -18.63 7.16
C ARG A 425 19.06 -18.60 8.34
N ILE A 426 19.47 -19.76 8.83
CA ILE A 426 20.47 -19.86 9.92
C ILE A 426 21.77 -19.19 9.50
N LYS A 427 22.27 -19.45 8.28
CA LYS A 427 23.48 -18.81 7.75
C LYS A 427 23.35 -17.29 7.68
N PHE A 428 22.22 -16.76 7.21
CA PHE A 428 21.97 -15.32 7.15
C PHE A 428 21.96 -14.71 8.54
N MET A 429 21.26 -15.33 9.50
CA MET A 429 21.24 -14.84 10.88
C MET A 429 22.63 -14.82 11.51
N GLN A 430 23.45 -15.85 11.25
CA GLN A 430 24.84 -15.85 11.70
C GLN A 430 25.66 -14.73 11.05
N ILE A 431 25.50 -14.49 9.75
CA ILE A 431 26.22 -13.43 9.05
C ILE A 431 25.77 -12.04 9.53
N PHE A 432 24.49 -11.86 9.80
CA PHE A 432 23.99 -10.62 10.39
C PHE A 432 24.59 -10.39 11.78
N LYS A 433 24.64 -11.43 12.63
CA LYS A 433 25.33 -11.36 13.93
C LYS A 433 26.82 -11.05 13.79
N ASP A 434 27.51 -11.68 12.84
CA ASP A 434 28.92 -11.41 12.56
C ASP A 434 29.14 -9.96 12.11
N ILE A 435 28.31 -9.46 11.17
CA ILE A 435 28.36 -8.07 10.70
C ILE A 435 28.08 -7.10 11.85
N PHE A 436 27.07 -7.40 12.68
CA PHE A 436 26.73 -6.60 13.85
C PHE A 436 27.93 -6.44 14.77
N ASN A 437 28.56 -7.56 15.14
CA ASN A 437 29.75 -7.57 15.99
C ASN A 437 30.92 -6.82 15.34
N MET A 438 31.12 -6.98 14.03
CA MET A 438 32.18 -6.26 13.33
C MET A 438 31.97 -4.74 13.33
N ILE A 439 30.73 -4.26 13.13
CA ILE A 439 30.40 -2.84 13.16
C ILE A 439 30.56 -2.28 14.58
N THR A 440 30.14 -3.03 15.59
CA THR A 440 30.30 -2.63 17.00
C THR A 440 31.78 -2.58 17.38
N ASP A 441 32.57 -3.58 17.02
CA ASP A 441 34.01 -3.62 17.31
C ASP A 441 34.77 -2.51 16.58
N TYR A 442 34.40 -2.22 15.33
CA TYR A 442 34.95 -1.11 14.57
C TYR A 442 34.65 0.22 15.25
N THR A 443 33.40 0.44 15.65
CA THR A 443 32.99 1.66 16.37
C THR A 443 33.74 1.79 17.69
N LEU A 444 33.86 0.71 18.47
CA LEU A 444 34.58 0.72 19.74
C LEU A 444 36.06 1.03 19.56
N LYS A 445 36.69 0.47 18.52
CA LYS A 445 38.12 0.66 18.24
C LYS A 445 38.45 2.06 17.75
N TYR A 446 37.68 2.58 16.79
CA TYR A 446 37.97 3.83 16.09
C TYR A 446 37.13 5.02 16.54
N GLN A 447 36.14 4.82 17.42
CA GLN A 447 35.17 5.84 17.88
C GLN A 447 34.45 6.59 16.75
N ASN A 448 34.36 5.95 15.57
CA ASN A 448 33.58 6.44 14.44
C ASN A 448 32.25 5.70 14.40
N ASN A 449 31.13 6.43 14.38
CA ASN A 449 29.80 5.84 14.51
C ASN A 449 29.11 5.58 13.16
N PHE A 450 28.13 4.67 13.18
CA PHE A 450 27.33 4.31 12.01
C PHE A 450 26.65 5.51 11.37
N TYR A 451 26.12 6.42 12.20
CA TYR A 451 25.28 7.52 11.74
C TYR A 451 26.05 8.49 10.84
N GLU A 452 27.28 8.85 11.22
CA GLU A 452 28.17 9.71 10.43
C GLU A 452 28.52 9.05 9.10
N ASN A 453 29.03 7.81 9.14
CA ASN A 453 29.43 7.06 7.95
C ASN A 453 28.30 6.89 6.91
N ILE A 454 27.07 6.73 7.38
CA ILE A 454 25.88 6.57 6.53
C ILE A 454 25.35 7.92 6.04
N THR A 455 25.48 8.97 6.85
CA THR A 455 25.04 10.32 6.50
C THR A 455 25.86 10.90 5.35
N ASP A 456 27.15 10.62 5.30
CA ASP A 456 28.03 11.08 4.22
C ASP A 456 27.75 10.39 2.88
N LYS A 457 27.08 9.24 2.91
CA LYS A 457 26.73 8.43 1.74
C LYS A 457 25.31 8.69 1.22
N ARG A 458 24.63 9.71 1.76
CA ARG A 458 23.28 10.10 1.33
C ARG A 458 23.31 10.53 -0.14
N THR A 459 22.49 9.87 -0.95
CA THR A 459 22.38 10.21 -2.37
C THR A 459 21.31 11.25 -2.64
N SER A 460 20.23 11.26 -1.85
CA SER A 460 19.23 12.31 -1.91
C SER A 460 18.47 12.45 -0.59
N ILE A 461 17.95 13.66 -0.34
CA ILE A 461 16.99 13.91 0.73
C ILE A 461 15.59 13.79 0.12
N CYS A 462 14.77 12.90 0.67
CA CYS A 462 13.43 12.61 0.17
C CYS A 462 12.37 13.48 0.86
N LYS A 463 12.53 13.78 2.16
CA LYS A 463 11.60 14.59 2.96
C LYS A 463 12.30 15.17 4.18
N ILE A 464 11.93 16.39 4.58
CA ILE A 464 12.31 17.01 5.86
C ILE A 464 11.02 17.46 6.57
N THR A 465 10.86 17.17 7.86
CA THR A 465 9.73 17.65 8.67
C THR A 465 10.14 18.03 10.10
N TYR A 466 9.33 18.88 10.73
CA TYR A 466 9.49 19.39 12.12
C TYR A 466 8.24 19.14 12.99
N ASP A 467 7.42 18.17 12.60
CA ASP A 467 6.10 17.87 13.17
C ASP A 467 6.12 16.70 14.17
N ASN A 468 7.25 15.99 14.26
CA ASN A 468 7.39 14.85 15.16
C ASN A 468 7.86 15.26 16.55
N THR A 469 7.35 14.59 17.57
CA THR A 469 7.79 14.73 18.95
C THR A 469 8.85 13.71 19.33
N CYS A 470 9.84 14.12 20.10
CA CYS A 470 10.93 13.28 20.61
C CYS A 470 10.39 12.20 21.53
N SER A 471 10.72 10.92 21.26
CA SER A 471 10.26 9.82 22.11
C SER A 471 10.78 9.86 23.55
N ASN A 472 11.85 10.62 23.81
CA ASN A 472 12.43 10.76 25.15
C ASN A 472 11.86 11.96 25.93
N CYS A 473 11.86 13.15 25.33
CA CYS A 473 11.52 14.41 26.02
C CYS A 473 10.28 15.13 25.50
N HIS A 474 9.57 14.54 24.52
CA HIS A 474 8.35 15.05 23.89
C HIS A 474 8.46 16.42 23.19
N ASN A 475 9.66 17.01 23.08
CA ASN A 475 9.88 18.24 22.32
C ASN A 475 9.98 17.96 20.81
N ILE A 476 9.85 19.00 19.98
CA ILE A 476 9.92 18.96 18.52
C ILE A 476 11.25 18.33 18.05
N THR A 477 11.16 17.53 16.99
CA THR A 477 12.29 16.87 16.34
C THR A 477 12.37 17.24 14.87
N LEU A 478 13.60 17.31 14.35
CA LEU A 478 13.85 17.30 12.93
C LEU A 478 13.84 15.85 12.44
N MET A 479 12.89 15.51 11.58
CA MET A 479 12.90 14.25 10.85
C MET A 479 13.38 14.48 9.41
N THR A 480 14.35 13.69 8.97
CA THR A 480 14.87 13.69 7.60
C THR A 480 14.76 12.28 7.03
N LYS A 481 13.92 12.10 6.01
CA LYS A 481 13.87 10.88 5.20
C LYS A 481 14.81 11.04 4.02
N TYR A 482 15.71 10.09 3.82
CA TYR A 482 16.75 10.16 2.80
C TYR A 482 16.98 8.81 2.14
N SER A 483 17.62 8.84 0.97
CA SER A 483 17.96 7.66 0.21
C SER A 483 19.46 7.45 0.11
N ILE A 484 19.85 6.19 -0.07
CA ILE A 484 21.23 5.75 -0.32
C ILE A 484 21.19 4.75 -1.47
N LYS A 485 21.92 5.02 -2.55
CA LYS A 485 22.01 4.13 -3.70
C LYS A 485 23.16 3.14 -3.53
N THR A 486 22.86 1.84 -3.66
CA THR A 486 23.87 0.79 -3.82
C THR A 486 24.02 0.40 -5.28
N THR A 487 24.94 -0.54 -5.54
CA THR A 487 25.11 -1.17 -6.85
C THR A 487 23.85 -1.88 -7.36
N ARG A 488 22.95 -2.34 -6.47
CA ARG A 488 21.74 -3.09 -6.83
C ARG A 488 20.43 -2.35 -6.56
N LYS A 489 20.37 -1.51 -5.52
CA LYS A 489 19.10 -0.97 -5.02
C LYS A 489 19.26 0.35 -4.30
N THR A 490 18.17 1.12 -4.25
CA THR A 490 18.07 2.31 -3.41
C THR A 490 17.42 1.96 -2.06
N TYR A 491 18.09 2.30 -0.97
CA TYR A 491 17.60 2.13 0.39
C TYR A 491 17.10 3.47 0.92
N VAL A 492 15.99 3.43 1.64
CA VAL A 492 15.41 4.62 2.26
C VAL A 492 15.56 4.49 3.77
N ARG A 493 16.00 5.56 4.42
CA ARG A 493 16.17 5.64 5.87
C ARG A 493 15.59 6.93 6.40
N THR A 494 15.30 6.94 7.69
CA THR A 494 14.76 8.10 8.38
C THR A 494 15.63 8.43 9.58
N SER A 495 16.20 9.64 9.58
CA SER A 495 16.89 10.21 10.73
C SER A 495 15.96 11.12 11.51
N ILE A 496 15.97 11.03 12.84
CA ILE A 496 15.21 11.88 13.75
C ILE A 496 16.20 12.51 14.73
N LYS A 497 16.19 13.84 14.87
CA LYS A 497 17.07 14.58 15.78
C LYS A 497 16.25 15.45 16.73
N CYS A 498 16.48 15.33 18.03
CA CYS A 498 15.88 16.22 19.03
C CYS A 498 16.86 17.32 19.45
N TYR A 499 16.48 18.58 19.25
CA TYR A 499 17.30 19.72 19.65
C TYR A 499 17.32 19.97 21.16
N LYS A 500 16.34 19.46 21.91
CA LYS A 500 16.28 19.62 23.38
C LYS A 500 17.19 18.64 24.11
N CYS A 501 17.04 17.34 23.83
CA CYS A 501 17.75 16.29 24.56
C CYS A 501 18.95 15.69 23.81
N GLY A 502 19.22 16.16 22.58
CA GLY A 502 20.38 15.72 21.79
C GLY A 502 20.27 14.30 21.21
N ILE A 503 19.17 13.58 21.45
CA ILE A 503 18.96 12.25 20.89
C ILE A 503 18.89 12.31 19.37
N ILE A 504 19.67 11.42 18.75
CA ILE A 504 19.66 11.15 17.32
C ILE A 504 19.20 9.70 17.15
N GLN A 505 18.23 9.48 16.27
CA GLN A 505 17.84 8.16 15.81
C GLN A 505 18.04 8.08 14.30
N ASP A 506 18.42 6.91 13.81
CA ASP A 506 18.41 6.59 12.40
C ASP A 506 17.91 5.18 12.18
N VAL A 507 16.81 5.08 11.43
CA VAL A 507 16.03 3.85 11.32
C VAL A 507 15.73 3.53 9.85
N PRO A 508 15.80 2.25 9.43
CA PRO A 508 15.43 1.84 8.07
C PRO A 508 13.90 1.77 7.89
N ASN A 509 13.17 1.51 8.97
CA ASN A 509 11.72 1.46 9.03
C ASN A 509 11.29 1.60 10.51
N PHE A 510 9.98 1.57 10.77
CA PHE A 510 9.41 1.74 12.11
C PHE A 510 8.82 0.43 12.67
N LYS A 511 9.35 -0.73 12.28
CA LYS A 511 8.93 -2.03 12.87
C LYS A 511 9.21 -2.12 14.37
N ILE A 512 10.27 -1.45 14.81
CA ILE A 512 10.58 -1.27 16.23
C ILE A 512 10.34 0.18 16.61
N GLY A 513 9.52 0.38 17.64
CA GLY A 513 9.44 1.63 18.37
C GLY A 513 10.59 1.73 19.35
N ILE A 514 11.29 2.87 19.36
CA ILE A 514 12.41 3.10 20.29
C ILE A 514 12.14 4.32 21.15
N ARG A 515 12.04 4.09 22.45
CA ARG A 515 11.89 5.12 23.47
C ARG A 515 13.13 5.16 24.36
N GLY A 516 13.77 6.31 24.45
CA GLY A 516 14.87 6.52 25.39
C GLY A 516 14.35 6.85 26.79
N TYR A 517 15.15 6.51 27.80
CA TYR A 517 14.99 7.07 29.15
C TYR A 517 15.86 8.33 29.31
N THR A 518 15.39 9.29 30.10
CA THR A 518 16.10 10.53 30.46
C THR A 518 16.87 10.41 31.77
N ASN A 519 17.81 11.34 32.03
CA ASN A 519 18.50 11.49 33.32
C ASN A 519 19.28 10.24 33.77
N LEU A 520 19.88 9.57 32.80
CA LEU A 520 20.72 8.39 33.02
C LEU A 520 22.00 8.80 33.75
N LYS A 521 22.25 8.19 34.92
CA LYS A 521 23.38 8.53 35.80
C LYS A 521 24.14 7.29 36.23
N PHE A 522 25.46 7.41 36.35
CA PHE A 522 26.33 6.37 36.88
C PHE A 522 27.46 6.96 37.71
N ASP A 523 28.04 6.14 38.59
CA ASP A 523 29.09 6.54 39.52
C ASP A 523 30.31 5.62 39.43
N ILE A 524 31.28 5.81 40.34
CA ILE A 524 32.54 5.06 40.36
C ILE A 524 32.36 3.55 40.63
N ASN A 525 31.30 3.16 41.34
CA ASN A 525 31.02 1.77 41.64
C ASN A 525 30.38 1.06 40.43
N GLY A 526 29.71 1.85 39.59
CA GLY A 526 28.94 1.38 38.46
C GLY A 526 27.56 0.89 38.90
N ASN A 527 26.60 0.97 37.98
CA ASN A 527 25.21 0.64 38.26
C ASN A 527 24.50 0.13 36.99
N ILE A 528 23.39 -0.58 37.21
CA ILE A 528 22.48 -0.99 36.15
C ILE A 528 21.43 0.11 35.97
N ILE A 529 21.23 0.55 34.73
CA ILE A 529 20.27 1.59 34.37
C ILE A 529 19.38 1.13 33.21
N ASN A 530 18.10 1.51 33.24
CA ASN A 530 17.20 1.33 32.11
C ASN A 530 17.51 2.42 31.07
N VAL A 531 17.86 2.03 29.84
CA VAL A 531 18.35 2.98 28.84
C VAL A 531 17.40 3.18 27.67
N LEU A 532 16.74 2.10 27.25
CA LEU A 532 15.81 2.09 26.13
C LEU A 532 14.62 1.17 26.43
N GLU A 533 13.46 1.51 25.88
CA GLU A 533 12.32 0.62 25.73
C GLU A 533 12.13 0.34 24.23
N LEU A 534 12.16 -0.93 23.86
CA LEU A 534 11.99 -1.41 22.49
C LEU A 534 10.63 -2.07 22.35
N ARG A 535 9.79 -1.56 21.45
CA ARG A 535 8.45 -2.08 21.21
C ARG A 535 8.34 -2.69 19.83
N ASN A 536 7.78 -3.88 19.73
CA ASN A 536 7.53 -4.54 18.45
C ASN A 536 6.19 -4.07 17.87
N TYR A 537 6.22 -3.28 16.80
CA TYR A 537 5.02 -2.87 16.05
C TYR A 537 4.72 -3.77 14.84
N SER A 538 5.48 -4.84 14.66
CA SER A 538 5.23 -5.81 13.60
C SER A 538 4.26 -6.90 14.04
N ASN A 539 3.72 -7.64 13.08
CA ASN A 539 2.82 -8.77 13.30
C ASN A 539 3.54 -10.10 13.56
N LYS A 540 4.87 -10.10 13.73
CA LYS A 540 5.68 -11.30 13.95
C LYS A 540 6.60 -11.10 15.14
N LYS A 541 6.98 -12.20 15.80
CA LYS A 541 8.03 -12.18 16.80
C LYS A 541 9.33 -11.70 16.15
N LEU A 542 10.00 -10.74 16.78
CA LEU A 542 11.26 -10.19 16.30
C LEU A 542 12.41 -10.65 17.18
N LYS A 543 13.52 -11.01 16.54
CA LYS A 543 14.78 -11.31 17.20
C LYS A 543 15.74 -10.15 16.99
N LEU A 544 16.30 -9.62 18.08
CA LEU A 544 17.10 -8.40 18.08
C LEU A 544 18.47 -8.67 18.67
N PHE A 545 19.50 -8.09 18.05
CA PHE A 545 20.83 -7.94 18.63
C PHE A 545 21.03 -6.50 19.07
N ILE A 546 21.55 -6.30 20.28
CA ILE A 546 21.70 -4.97 20.89
C ILE A 546 23.12 -4.81 21.41
N SER A 547 23.70 -3.64 21.17
CA SER A 547 25.02 -3.26 21.67
C SER A 547 25.03 -1.78 22.02
N ALA A 548 25.84 -1.42 23.02
CA ALA A 548 26.00 -0.05 23.50
C ALA A 548 27.47 0.32 23.52
N ILE A 549 27.83 1.49 23.01
CA ILE A 549 29.21 1.97 22.93
C ILE A 549 29.27 3.44 23.34
N CYS A 550 30.19 3.78 24.23
CA CYS A 550 30.50 5.16 24.56
C CYS A 550 31.46 5.72 23.50
N ILE A 551 31.01 6.72 22.74
CA ILE A 551 31.82 7.32 21.67
C ILE A 551 32.84 8.30 22.26
N ASP A 552 32.48 9.00 23.32
CA ASP A 552 33.31 10.09 23.84
C ASP A 552 34.48 9.58 24.70
N SER A 553 34.45 8.33 25.14
CA SER A 553 35.50 7.77 25.99
C SER A 553 35.53 6.24 25.97
N LYS A 554 36.75 5.68 25.82
CA LYS A 554 37.01 4.25 26.01
C LYS A 554 37.08 3.87 27.49
N ASP A 555 37.12 4.86 28.38
CA ASP A 555 37.22 4.67 29.82
C ASP A 555 35.85 4.43 30.49
N VAL A 556 34.80 4.22 29.69
CA VAL A 556 33.45 3.84 30.13
C VAL A 556 33.18 2.41 29.69
N PHE A 557 33.18 1.48 30.65
CA PHE A 557 32.75 0.11 30.41
C PHE A 557 31.23 0.04 30.35
N LEU A 558 30.72 -0.59 29.30
CA LEU A 558 29.30 -0.77 29.02
C LEU A 558 29.01 -2.25 28.78
N GLN A 559 28.00 -2.78 29.46
CA GLN A 559 27.52 -4.15 29.25
C GLN A 559 26.00 -4.19 29.28
N ILE A 560 25.39 -4.62 28.19
CA ILE A 560 23.95 -4.86 28.11
C ILE A 560 23.65 -6.21 28.77
N GLU A 561 22.62 -6.28 29.61
CA GLU A 561 22.20 -7.53 30.26
C GLU A 561 21.72 -8.56 29.23
N ASP A 562 20.83 -8.15 28.33
CA ASP A 562 20.29 -8.99 27.26
C ASP A 562 20.73 -8.47 25.87
N ASN A 563 21.90 -8.91 25.40
CA ASN A 563 22.43 -8.52 24.09
C ASN A 563 21.72 -9.20 22.90
N GLU A 564 20.95 -10.25 23.15
CA GLU A 564 20.14 -10.98 22.19
C GLU A 564 18.76 -11.26 22.81
N ILE A 565 17.71 -10.64 22.25
CA ILE A 565 16.35 -10.73 22.79
C ILE A 565 15.35 -11.14 21.71
N GLU A 566 14.21 -11.67 22.15
CA GLU A 566 13.04 -11.85 21.29
C GLU A 566 11.84 -11.11 21.88
N ILE A 567 11.14 -10.35 21.04
CA ILE A 567 9.97 -9.55 21.44
C ILE A 567 8.77 -10.01 20.60
N ASP A 568 7.71 -10.46 21.28
CA ASP A 568 6.46 -10.85 20.63
C ASP A 568 5.72 -9.64 20.05
N PRO A 569 4.79 -9.85 19.09
CA PRO A 569 4.02 -8.76 18.49
C PRO A 569 3.34 -7.87 19.54
N ASN A 570 3.43 -6.54 19.38
CA ASN A 570 2.87 -5.51 20.27
C ASN A 570 3.45 -5.42 21.69
N GLU A 571 4.35 -6.32 22.05
CA GLU A 571 5.05 -6.32 23.34
C GLU A 571 6.25 -5.37 23.35
N SER A 572 6.72 -5.06 24.55
CA SER A 572 7.86 -4.18 24.81
C SER A 572 8.92 -4.87 25.68
N HIS A 573 10.18 -4.54 25.44
CA HIS A 573 11.30 -4.97 26.27
C HIS A 573 12.13 -3.76 26.72
N ILE A 574 12.49 -3.74 28.00
CA ILE A 574 13.31 -2.68 28.60
C ILE A 574 14.77 -3.13 28.58
N VAL A 575 15.59 -2.42 27.83
CA VAL A 575 17.03 -2.66 27.75
C VAL A 575 17.70 -2.07 28.98
N LYS A 576 18.39 -2.95 29.72
CA LYS A 576 19.21 -2.61 30.88
C LYS A 576 20.69 -2.61 30.52
N LEU A 577 21.39 -1.60 31.01
CA LEU A 577 22.80 -1.37 30.76
C LEU A 577 23.53 -1.27 32.10
N PHE A 578 24.48 -2.16 32.33
CA PHE A 578 25.49 -1.97 33.35
C PHE A 578 26.57 -1.02 32.80
N VAL A 579 26.87 0.03 33.56
CA VAL A 579 27.86 1.05 33.21
C VAL A 579 28.81 1.29 34.36
N LYS A 580 30.11 1.37 34.07
CA LYS A 580 31.15 1.62 35.06
C LYS A 580 32.36 2.34 34.45
N PRO A 581 33.01 3.30 35.15
CA PRO A 581 34.32 3.79 34.73
C PRO A 581 35.41 2.70 34.80
N THR A 582 36.32 2.66 33.83
CA THR A 582 37.54 1.84 33.88
C THR A 582 38.77 2.64 34.32
N ALA A 583 38.67 3.96 34.35
CA ALA A 583 39.69 4.90 34.84
C ALA A 583 39.04 6.08 35.59
N ASN A 584 39.84 7.01 36.12
CA ASN A 584 39.34 8.24 36.72
C ASN A 584 38.68 9.13 35.66
N LEU A 585 37.36 8.99 35.50
CA LEU A 585 36.55 9.84 34.64
C LEU A 585 36.31 11.21 35.27
N LYS A 586 36.19 12.24 34.43
CA LYS A 586 35.71 13.55 34.87
C LYS A 586 34.19 13.53 34.93
N LYS A 587 33.59 14.23 35.90
CA LYS A 587 32.13 14.45 35.94
C LYS A 587 31.70 15.17 34.67
N HIS A 588 30.97 14.48 33.82
CA HIS A 588 30.56 14.97 32.50
C HIS A 588 29.40 14.13 31.95
N TYR A 589 28.87 14.56 30.80
CA TYR A 589 27.96 13.76 29.98
C TYR A 589 28.77 13.00 28.93
N TYR A 590 28.54 11.69 28.84
CA TYR A 590 29.20 10.81 27.88
C TYR A 590 28.18 10.33 26.85
N LEU A 591 28.41 10.63 25.58
CA LEU A 591 27.59 10.18 24.47
C LEU A 591 27.73 8.66 24.31
N THR A 592 26.60 7.99 24.47
CA THR A 592 26.48 6.55 24.27
C THR A 592 25.58 6.29 23.07
N VAL A 593 26.03 5.42 22.18
CA VAL A 593 25.24 4.97 21.05
C VAL A 593 24.82 3.54 21.23
N PHE A 594 23.61 3.26 20.79
CA PHE A 594 22.97 1.98 20.80
C PHE A 594 22.77 1.52 19.36
N TYR A 595 23.30 0.34 19.07
CA TYR A 595 23.09 -0.35 17.82
C TYR A 595 22.08 -1.46 18.05
N ILE A 596 21.06 -1.51 17.20
CA ILE A 596 20.05 -2.56 17.23
C ILE A 596 19.95 -3.16 15.83
N MET A 597 20.03 -4.49 15.72
CA MET A 597 19.85 -5.19 14.45
C MET A 597 18.65 -6.13 14.52
N VAL A 598 17.77 -6.03 13.52
CA VAL A 598 16.57 -6.86 13.37
C VAL A 598 16.49 -7.40 11.95
N ASP A 599 16.62 -8.72 11.76
CA ASP A 599 16.60 -9.35 10.43
C ASP A 599 17.52 -8.66 9.40
N GLY A 600 18.71 -8.22 9.84
CA GLY A 600 19.69 -7.47 9.03
C GLY A 600 19.38 -5.99 8.80
N ASP A 601 18.24 -5.48 9.28
CA ASP A 601 17.97 -4.04 9.35
C ASP A 601 18.72 -3.44 10.54
N PHE A 602 19.57 -2.45 10.27
CA PHE A 602 20.41 -1.80 11.27
C PHE A 602 19.79 -0.48 11.74
N TYR A 603 19.61 -0.33 13.04
CA TYR A 603 19.06 0.85 13.71
C TYR A 603 20.15 1.48 14.59
N PHE A 604 20.12 2.80 14.66
CA PHE A 604 21.02 3.60 15.46
C PHE A 604 20.24 4.53 16.37
N VAL A 605 20.64 4.61 17.64
CA VAL A 605 20.11 5.60 18.60
C VAL A 605 21.26 6.14 19.45
N SER A 606 21.33 7.45 19.64
CA SER A 606 22.22 8.07 20.61
C SER A 606 21.46 8.49 21.88
N ASN A 607 22.14 8.44 23.02
CA ASN A 607 21.68 8.99 24.29
C ASN A 607 22.90 9.44 25.13
N THR A 608 22.69 10.18 26.21
CA THR A 608 23.77 10.69 27.07
C THR A 608 23.70 10.08 28.47
N LEU A 609 24.85 9.62 28.97
CA LEU A 609 25.02 9.12 30.35
C LEU A 609 25.78 10.16 31.18
N SER A 610 25.26 10.53 32.35
CA SER A 610 25.91 11.48 33.26
C SER A 610 26.75 10.74 34.30
N TYR A 611 28.05 11.01 34.33
CA TYR A 611 28.92 10.55 35.43
C TYR A 611 28.83 11.54 36.60
N ILE A 612 28.39 11.08 37.77
CA ILE A 612 28.08 11.93 38.95
C ILE A 612 29.06 11.81 40.10
#